data_AF-A0A0Q8FRE4-F1
#
_entry.id   AF-A0A0Q8FRE4-F1
#
_cell.length_a   1.000
_cell.length_b   1.000
_cell.length_c   1.000
_cell.angle_alpha   90.00
_cell.angle_beta   90.00
_cell.angle_gamma   90.00
#
_symmetry.space_group_name_H-M   'P 1'
#
loop_
_entity.id
_entity.type
_entity.pdbx_description
1 polymer ?
#
loop_
_entity_poly.entity_id
_entity_poly.type
_entity_poly.pdbx_seq_one_letter_code
_entity_poly.pdbx_strand_id
1 'polypeptide(L)'
;MKTLVLSLAALLIASPALAGQAVSLRSDTTDADGRVTLGELFDGAGAASDMVIATRAGPTVVLDAAQVQITARRAGLDWSNPNGVRRIIVRAGSGSGGDGALAGASRGNVEVLAYARSMATGDIVQPEDLIWVKAAASPSDAPRDADALIGMTAKRALRQGSAASLRDVSTPLVIKAGDIVAVTYEDAGVALTLQGKAMAAGAVGDSLMVQNTASKKIIETVVTGPGSTAVGPQAMRLKASRNSLRYAAR
;
A
#
# COMPACT_ATOMS: atom_id res chain seq x y z
N MET A 1 24.82 56.27 70.00
CA MET A 1 23.42 55.96 69.61
C MET A 1 23.37 56.12 68.09
N LYS A 2 23.49 55.02 67.33
CA LYS A 2 22.45 54.45 66.42
C LYS A 2 21.96 55.53 65.43
N THR A 3 22.24 55.48 64.12
CA THR A 3 21.48 54.67 63.15
C THR A 3 22.09 54.75 61.72
N LEU A 4 22.23 53.59 61.05
CA LEU A 4 21.54 53.16 59.81
C LEU A 4 22.25 53.50 58.49
N VAL A 5 23.06 52.54 58.04
CA VAL A 5 23.48 52.34 56.65
C VAL A 5 22.26 51.82 55.88
N LEU A 6 21.79 52.57 54.87
CA LEU A 6 20.78 52.13 53.91
C LEU A 6 21.49 51.56 52.68
N SER A 7 21.72 50.25 52.71
CA SER A 7 22.14 49.46 51.56
C SER A 7 20.95 49.27 50.61
N LEU A 8 21.01 49.94 49.46
CA LEU A 8 20.07 49.80 48.35
C LEU A 8 20.35 48.47 47.63
N ALA A 9 19.62 47.42 48.00
CA ALA A 9 19.63 46.14 47.28
C ALA A 9 18.81 46.28 45.98
N ALA A 10 19.51 46.40 44.85
CA ALA A 10 18.89 46.31 43.53
C ALA A 10 18.43 44.87 43.29
N LEU A 11 17.14 44.62 43.47
CA LEU A 11 16.50 43.33 43.19
C LEU A 11 16.45 43.13 41.66
N LEU A 12 17.36 42.31 41.13
CA LEU A 12 17.27 41.79 39.76
C LEU A 12 16.00 40.92 39.67
N ILE A 13 14.90 41.50 39.17
CA ILE A 13 13.72 40.75 38.79
C ILE A 13 14.10 39.93 37.56
N ALA A 14 14.47 38.67 37.75
CA ALA A 14 14.61 37.71 36.68
C ALA A 14 13.24 37.54 36.02
N SER A 15 13.03 38.15 34.86
CA SER A 15 11.87 37.88 34.04
C SER A 15 11.88 36.39 33.67
N PRO A 16 10.78 35.64 33.86
CA PRO A 16 10.73 34.27 33.36
C PRO A 16 10.85 34.35 31.85
N ALA A 17 11.90 33.74 31.29
CA ALA A 17 11.97 33.54 29.86
C ALA A 17 10.72 32.74 29.47
N LEU A 18 9.85 33.31 28.62
CA LEU A 18 8.77 32.58 27.96
C LEU A 18 9.44 31.54 27.04
N ALA A 19 9.86 30.42 27.61
CA ALA A 19 10.16 29.24 26.83
C ALA A 19 8.81 28.73 26.31
N GLY A 20 8.68 28.65 24.98
CA GLY A 20 7.51 28.03 24.36
C GLY A 20 7.31 26.62 24.94
N GLN A 21 6.06 26.24 25.13
CA GLN A 21 5.72 24.93 25.68
C GLN A 21 6.26 23.84 24.75
N ALA A 22 7.18 23.01 25.26
CA ALA A 22 7.79 21.95 24.48
C ALA A 22 6.72 20.92 24.07
N VAL A 23 6.63 20.64 22.78
CA VAL A 23 5.65 19.69 22.23
C VAL A 23 6.31 18.63 21.35
N SER A 24 5.72 17.44 21.35
CA SER A 24 6.15 16.31 20.53
C SER A 24 5.09 15.98 19.48
N LEU A 25 5.53 15.74 18.25
CA LEU A 25 4.65 15.30 17.17
C LEU A 25 4.16 13.87 17.45
N ARG A 26 2.86 13.63 17.31
CA ARG A 26 2.25 12.30 17.42
C ARG A 26 2.71 11.36 16.30
N SER A 27 2.81 10.07 16.59
CA SER A 27 3.09 9.03 15.59
C SER A 27 1.96 8.86 14.57
N ASP A 28 0.72 9.04 15.04
CA ASP A 28 -0.50 8.87 14.26
C ASP A 28 -1.28 10.19 14.24
N THR A 29 -1.02 11.00 13.21
CA THR A 29 -1.73 12.26 13.01
C THR A 29 -3.02 12.00 12.24
N THR A 30 -4.14 11.96 12.94
CA THR A 30 -5.48 11.82 12.36
C THR A 30 -6.36 12.99 12.75
N ASP A 31 -7.19 13.44 11.82
CA ASP A 31 -8.17 14.51 12.02
C ASP A 31 -9.60 13.95 11.97
N ALA A 32 -10.48 14.41 12.86
CA ALA A 32 -11.87 13.93 12.96
C ALA A 32 -12.81 14.58 11.92
N ASP A 33 -12.69 15.89 11.70
CA ASP A 33 -13.74 16.71 11.09
C ASP A 33 -13.28 17.46 9.81
N GLY A 34 -12.12 17.11 9.26
CA GLY A 34 -11.49 17.80 8.14
C GLY A 34 -10.73 19.08 8.53
N ARG A 35 -10.63 19.40 9.82
CA ARG A 35 -9.96 20.60 10.36
C ARG A 35 -8.76 20.15 11.18
N VAL A 36 -7.59 20.16 10.56
CA VAL A 36 -6.36 19.77 11.25
C VAL A 36 -5.98 20.84 12.27
N THR A 37 -5.96 20.44 13.53
CA THR A 37 -5.60 21.30 14.66
C THR A 37 -4.23 20.97 15.24
N LEU A 38 -3.65 21.89 16.02
CA LEU A 38 -2.40 21.62 16.75
C LEU A 38 -2.57 20.51 17.79
N GLY A 39 -3.75 20.35 18.39
CA GLY A 39 -4.04 19.27 19.35
C GLY A 39 -4.08 17.87 18.74
N GLU A 40 -4.37 17.77 17.45
CA GLU A 40 -4.33 16.50 16.70
C GLU A 40 -2.90 16.15 16.25
N LEU A 41 -2.05 17.16 16.04
CA LEU A 41 -0.66 16.95 15.63
C LEU A 41 0.28 16.71 16.79
N PHE A 42 0.08 17.42 17.91
CA PHE A 42 1.06 17.50 18.99
C PHE A 42 0.52 17.00 20.32
N ASP A 43 1.32 16.19 21.01
CA ASP A 43 1.11 15.92 22.42
C ASP A 43 1.54 17.12 23.24
N GLY A 44 0.70 17.52 24.20
CA GLY A 44 0.95 18.68 25.04
C GLY A 44 0.65 20.02 24.35
N ALA A 45 -0.26 20.09 23.38
CA ALA A 45 -0.66 21.36 22.74
C ALA A 45 -1.35 22.36 23.69
N GLY A 46 -1.86 21.92 24.84
CA GLY A 46 -2.41 22.79 25.89
C GLY A 46 -3.49 23.75 25.37
N ALA A 47 -3.36 25.04 25.72
CA ALA A 47 -4.30 26.08 25.31
C ALA A 47 -4.32 26.36 23.79
N ALA A 48 -3.35 25.85 23.03
CA ALA A 48 -3.29 25.98 21.58
C ALA A 48 -3.92 24.79 20.85
N SER A 49 -4.54 23.84 21.57
CA SER A 49 -5.13 22.61 20.99
C SER A 49 -6.11 22.88 19.85
N ASP A 50 -6.94 23.91 19.98
CA ASP A 50 -8.06 24.17 19.06
C ASP A 50 -7.65 25.02 17.86
N MET A 51 -6.38 25.40 17.75
CA MET A 51 -5.88 26.22 16.66
C MET A 51 -5.79 25.39 15.38
N VAL A 52 -6.63 25.74 14.41
CA VAL A 52 -6.65 25.12 13.08
C VAL A 52 -5.47 25.63 12.27
N ILE A 53 -4.69 24.69 11.74
CA ILE A 53 -3.51 25.00 10.91
C ILE A 53 -3.75 24.70 9.43
N ALA A 54 -4.70 23.82 9.13
CA ALA A 54 -5.04 23.44 7.77
C ALA A 54 -6.43 22.81 7.70
N THR A 55 -7.03 22.87 6.53
CA THR A 55 -8.23 22.09 6.20
C THR A 55 -7.89 21.00 5.22
N ARG A 56 -8.42 19.80 5.46
CA ARG A 56 -8.20 18.63 4.63
C ARG A 56 -9.31 18.53 3.60
N ALA A 57 -8.95 18.62 2.32
CA ALA A 57 -9.88 18.53 1.19
C ALA A 57 -10.03 17.12 0.58
N GLY A 58 -9.35 16.11 1.14
CA GLY A 58 -9.32 14.73 0.63
C GLY A 58 -9.06 13.70 1.73
N PRO A 59 -8.78 12.42 1.44
CA PRO A 59 -8.57 11.39 2.47
C PRO A 59 -7.33 11.65 3.35
N THR A 60 -6.38 12.42 2.82
CA THR A 60 -5.12 12.79 3.48
C THR A 60 -4.78 14.23 3.12
N VAL A 61 -4.17 14.96 4.05
CA VAL A 61 -3.52 16.25 3.77
C VAL A 61 -2.04 16.17 4.13
N VAL A 62 -1.23 16.82 3.30
CA VAL A 62 0.22 16.87 3.47
C VAL A 62 0.58 18.27 3.94
N LEU A 63 1.18 18.35 5.12
CA LEU A 63 1.62 19.61 5.73
C LEU A 63 3.15 19.70 5.68
N ASP A 64 3.65 20.88 5.34
CA ASP A 64 5.08 21.17 5.43
C ASP A 64 5.46 21.37 6.90
N ALA A 65 6.42 20.59 7.37
CA ALA A 65 6.80 20.60 8.78
C ALA A 65 7.37 21.96 9.23
N ALA A 66 8.07 22.70 8.36
CA ALA A 66 8.60 24.01 8.70
C ALA A 66 7.46 25.02 8.89
N GLN A 67 6.42 24.96 8.06
CA GLN A 67 5.22 25.80 8.23
C GLN A 67 4.46 25.46 9.53
N VAL A 68 4.31 24.17 9.83
CA VAL A 68 3.71 23.73 11.11
C VAL A 68 4.53 24.22 12.29
N GLN A 69 5.87 24.13 12.24
CA GLN A 69 6.76 24.59 13.30
C GLN A 69 6.68 26.11 13.52
N ILE A 70 6.61 26.89 12.44
CA ILE A 70 6.41 28.36 12.52
C ILE A 70 5.06 28.68 13.18
N THR A 71 4.01 27.95 12.81
CA THR A 71 2.65 28.17 13.32
C THR A 71 2.53 27.77 14.79
N ALA A 72 3.11 26.64 15.17
CA ALA A 72 3.24 26.18 16.54
C ALA A 72 4.00 27.20 17.40
N ARG A 73 5.14 27.73 16.91
CA ARG A 73 5.92 28.76 17.62
C ARG A 73 5.14 30.06 17.83
N ARG A 74 4.32 30.47 16.85
CA ARG A 74 3.39 31.61 17.01
C ARG A 74 2.30 31.34 18.05
N ALA A 75 1.88 30.10 18.18
CA ALA A 75 0.95 29.65 19.20
C ALA A 75 1.60 29.43 20.58
N GLY A 76 2.89 29.74 20.73
CA GLY A 76 3.64 29.56 21.98
C GLY A 76 4.11 28.12 22.24
N LEU A 77 4.03 27.23 21.25
CA LEU A 77 4.54 25.87 21.30
C LEU A 77 5.93 25.79 20.66
N ASP A 78 6.89 25.14 21.29
CA ASP A 78 8.21 24.89 20.70
C ASP A 78 8.35 23.42 20.32
N TRP A 79 8.30 23.15 19.02
CA TRP A 79 8.59 21.84 18.46
C TRP A 79 10.02 21.84 17.94
N SER A 80 10.91 21.07 18.59
CA SER A 80 12.32 20.97 18.21
C SER A 80 12.58 20.11 16.96
N ASN A 81 11.57 19.36 16.50
CA ASN A 81 11.67 18.44 15.36
C ASN A 81 12.93 17.54 15.38
N PRO A 82 13.10 16.70 16.41
CA PRO A 82 14.33 15.94 16.62
C PRO A 82 14.62 14.94 15.48
N ASN A 83 13.57 14.47 14.80
CA ASN A 83 13.67 13.50 13.71
C ASN A 83 13.83 14.15 12.32
N GLY A 84 13.94 15.47 12.24
CA GLY A 84 14.09 16.18 10.96
C GLY A 84 12.92 15.94 10.00
N VAL A 85 11.70 15.77 10.53
CA VAL A 85 10.49 15.53 9.74
C VAL A 85 10.29 16.72 8.81
N ARG A 86 10.21 16.46 7.50
CA ARG A 86 9.97 17.50 6.49
C ARG A 86 8.49 17.64 6.13
N ARG A 87 7.73 16.56 6.33
CA ARG A 87 6.38 16.42 5.81
C ARG A 87 5.54 15.63 6.80
N ILE A 88 4.40 16.19 7.20
CA ILE A 88 3.46 15.58 8.13
C ILE A 88 2.23 15.16 7.32
N ILE A 89 1.81 13.90 7.46
CA ILE A 89 0.74 13.30 6.67
C ILE A 89 -0.45 13.06 7.59
N VAL A 90 -1.47 13.89 7.50
CA VAL A 90 -2.67 13.78 8.33
C VAL A 90 -3.76 13.04 7.59
N ARG A 91 -4.25 11.96 8.15
CA ARG A 91 -5.30 11.11 7.55
C ARG A 91 -6.65 11.40 8.20
N ALA A 92 -7.74 11.09 7.50
CA ALA A 92 -9.06 11.03 8.13
C ALA A 92 -9.04 10.02 9.28
N GLY A 93 -9.33 10.47 10.49
CA GLY A 93 -9.63 9.60 11.62
C GLY A 93 -10.95 8.88 11.34
N SER A 94 -10.96 7.56 11.44
CA SER A 94 -12.22 6.82 11.53
C SER A 94 -12.80 7.15 12.90
N GLY A 95 -13.67 8.16 12.96
CA GLY A 95 -14.20 8.70 14.21
C GLY A 95 -14.64 7.61 15.18
N SER A 96 -13.90 7.44 16.27
CA SER A 96 -14.36 6.69 17.43
C SER A 96 -14.86 7.70 18.47
N GLY A 97 -16.16 8.00 18.41
CA GLY A 97 -16.91 8.65 19.49
C GLY A 97 -17.55 9.98 19.11
N GLY A 98 -18.89 9.97 18.96
CA GLY A 98 -19.71 11.20 18.94
C GLY A 98 -20.88 11.10 17.97
N ASP A 99 -22.09 10.94 18.50
CA ASP A 99 -23.33 10.70 17.80
C ASP A 99 -23.70 11.71 16.70
N GLY A 100 -24.25 11.19 15.59
CA GLY A 100 -25.41 11.79 14.94
C GLY A 100 -25.16 12.88 13.88
N ALA A 101 -25.36 12.47 12.63
CA ALA A 101 -26.02 13.24 11.56
C ALA A 101 -25.23 14.37 10.88
N LEU A 102 -24.48 14.00 9.83
CA LEU A 102 -24.81 14.25 8.41
C LEU A 102 -23.54 14.01 7.59
N ALA A 103 -23.26 12.72 7.34
CA ALA A 103 -22.25 12.29 6.39
C ALA A 103 -22.68 12.72 4.98
N GLY A 104 -22.28 13.92 4.58
CA GLY A 104 -22.17 14.29 3.18
C GLY A 104 -21.14 13.37 2.54
N ALA A 105 -21.59 12.31 1.88
CA ALA A 105 -20.75 11.43 1.10
C ALA A 105 -19.90 12.28 0.16
N SER A 106 -18.60 12.38 0.43
CA SER A 106 -17.63 12.95 -0.49
C SER A 106 -17.63 12.06 -1.74
N ARG A 107 -18.47 12.40 -2.71
CA ARG A 107 -18.44 11.88 -4.08
C ARG A 107 -17.19 12.45 -4.76
N GLY A 108 -16.03 11.99 -4.32
CA GLY A 108 -14.82 12.11 -5.12
C GLY A 108 -14.97 11.12 -6.26
N ASN A 109 -15.23 11.61 -7.47
CA ASN A 109 -15.22 10.75 -8.65
C ASN A 109 -13.79 10.24 -8.82
N VAL A 110 -13.51 9.02 -8.38
CA VAL A 110 -12.21 8.35 -8.56
C VAL A 110 -12.31 7.52 -9.83
N GLU A 111 -11.27 7.58 -10.66
CA GLU A 111 -11.14 6.70 -11.80
C GLU A 111 -10.78 5.30 -11.30
N VAL A 112 -11.69 4.36 -11.54
CA VAL A 112 -11.58 2.97 -11.13
C VAL A 112 -11.62 2.12 -12.38
N LEU A 113 -10.70 1.17 -12.46
CA LEU A 113 -10.72 0.19 -13.52
C LEU A 113 -11.94 -0.72 -13.31
N ALA A 114 -12.75 -0.90 -14.34
CA ALA A 114 -13.94 -1.72 -14.32
C ALA A 114 -13.92 -2.72 -15.50
N TYR A 115 -14.65 -3.82 -15.34
CA TYR A 115 -14.74 -4.83 -16.41
C TYR A 115 -15.68 -4.36 -17.52
N ALA A 116 -15.18 -4.35 -18.76
CA ALA A 116 -15.92 -3.92 -19.95
C ALA A 116 -17.03 -4.90 -20.35
N ARG A 117 -16.91 -6.18 -19.94
CA ARG A 117 -17.90 -7.24 -20.15
C ARG A 117 -18.00 -8.16 -18.95
N SER A 118 -19.05 -8.98 -18.92
CA SER A 118 -19.16 -10.06 -17.94
C SER A 118 -18.19 -11.19 -18.29
N MET A 119 -17.48 -11.71 -17.28
CA MET A 119 -16.54 -12.81 -17.42
C MET A 119 -16.94 -13.97 -16.51
N ALA A 120 -16.77 -15.19 -16.98
CA ALA A 120 -16.98 -16.40 -16.19
C ALA A 120 -15.74 -16.73 -15.35
N THR A 121 -15.93 -17.57 -14.33
CA THR A 121 -14.81 -18.15 -13.59
C THR A 121 -13.93 -18.95 -14.54
N GLY A 122 -12.62 -18.69 -14.54
CA GLY A 122 -11.65 -19.34 -15.42
C GLY A 122 -11.26 -18.51 -16.65
N ASP A 123 -12.00 -17.45 -16.98
CA ASP A 123 -11.68 -16.59 -18.12
C ASP A 123 -10.41 -15.77 -17.90
N ILE A 124 -9.63 -15.57 -18.95
CA ILE A 124 -8.41 -14.76 -18.92
C ILE A 124 -8.78 -13.30 -19.21
N VAL A 125 -8.34 -12.39 -18.36
CA VAL A 125 -8.54 -10.94 -18.52
C VAL A 125 -7.65 -10.44 -19.65
N GLN A 126 -8.27 -9.88 -20.68
CA GLN A 126 -7.57 -9.23 -21.79
C GLN A 126 -7.50 -7.71 -21.60
N PRO A 127 -6.60 -7.00 -22.31
CA PRO A 127 -6.53 -5.54 -22.27
C PRO A 127 -7.87 -4.85 -22.62
N GLU A 128 -8.61 -5.40 -23.59
CA GLU A 128 -9.93 -4.90 -24.00
C GLU A 128 -11.04 -5.10 -22.96
N ASP A 129 -10.82 -5.98 -21.98
CA ASP A 129 -11.79 -6.27 -20.93
C ASP A 129 -11.76 -5.25 -19.79
N LEU A 130 -10.82 -4.31 -19.82
CA LEU A 130 -10.57 -3.34 -18.76
C LEU A 130 -10.83 -1.92 -19.28
N ILE A 131 -11.72 -1.20 -18.61
CA ILE A 131 -12.06 0.18 -18.94
C ILE A 131 -11.97 1.08 -17.71
N TRP A 132 -11.53 2.31 -17.90
CA TRP A 132 -11.52 3.32 -16.85
C TRP A 132 -12.90 3.95 -16.71
N VAL A 133 -13.51 3.82 -15.53
CA VAL A 133 -14.83 4.37 -15.22
C VAL A 133 -14.75 5.27 -14.00
N LYS A 134 -15.47 6.40 -14.03
CA LYS A 134 -15.61 7.26 -12.86
C LYS A 134 -16.58 6.61 -11.88
N ALA A 135 -16.05 6.19 -10.73
CA ALA A 135 -16.84 5.60 -9.65
C ALA A 135 -16.87 6.54 -8.44
N ALA A 136 -17.95 6.42 -7.64
CA ALA A 136 -18.13 7.24 -6.44
C ALA A 136 -17.11 6.93 -5.33
N ALA A 137 -16.52 5.73 -5.37
CA ALA A 137 -15.45 5.30 -4.48
C ALA A 137 -14.62 4.20 -5.16
N SER A 138 -13.30 4.22 -4.92
CA SER A 138 -12.41 3.14 -5.31
C SER A 138 -12.37 2.08 -4.21
N PRO A 139 -12.65 0.80 -4.51
CA PRO A 139 -12.39 -0.28 -3.57
C PRO A 139 -10.94 -0.25 -3.10
N SER A 140 -10.68 -0.59 -1.83
CA SER A 140 -9.32 -0.62 -1.27
C SER A 140 -8.36 -1.53 -2.04
N ASP A 141 -8.89 -2.55 -2.73
CA ASP A 141 -8.16 -3.54 -3.50
C ASP A 141 -8.18 -3.28 -5.01
N ALA A 142 -8.64 -2.10 -5.44
CA ALA A 142 -8.65 -1.70 -6.84
C ALA A 142 -7.22 -1.53 -7.38
N PRO A 143 -6.87 -2.16 -8.50
CA PRO A 143 -5.54 -2.01 -9.09
C PRO A 143 -5.33 -0.60 -9.59
N ARG A 144 -4.11 -0.08 -9.39
CA ARG A 144 -3.71 1.25 -9.91
C ARG A 144 -3.42 1.22 -11.40
N ASP A 145 -3.06 0.05 -11.92
CA ASP A 145 -2.65 -0.16 -13.31
C ASP A 145 -3.40 -1.36 -13.91
N ALA A 146 -3.76 -1.27 -15.19
CA ALA A 146 -4.42 -2.36 -15.91
C ALA A 146 -3.51 -3.58 -16.10
N ASP A 147 -2.20 -3.35 -16.24
CA ASP A 147 -1.17 -4.40 -16.40
C ASP A 147 -1.15 -5.42 -15.25
N ALA A 148 -1.61 -5.03 -14.06
CA ALA A 148 -1.69 -5.93 -12.92
C ALA A 148 -2.80 -7.00 -13.06
N LEU A 149 -3.80 -6.75 -13.91
CA LEU A 149 -4.94 -7.64 -14.15
C LEU A 149 -4.83 -8.37 -15.48
N ILE A 150 -4.20 -7.76 -16.48
CA ILE A 150 -4.04 -8.35 -17.81
C ILE A 150 -3.30 -9.68 -17.72
N GLY A 151 -3.84 -10.71 -18.37
CA GLY A 151 -3.28 -12.06 -18.37
C GLY A 151 -3.61 -12.88 -17.11
N MET A 152 -4.31 -12.31 -16.13
CA MET A 152 -4.80 -13.06 -14.97
C MET A 152 -6.11 -13.80 -15.28
N THR A 153 -6.40 -14.86 -14.54
CA THR A 153 -7.65 -15.62 -14.64
C THR A 153 -8.66 -15.19 -13.59
N ALA A 154 -9.91 -14.96 -14.00
CA ALA A 154 -11.02 -14.66 -13.11
C ALA A 154 -11.31 -15.82 -12.15
N LYS A 155 -11.25 -15.55 -10.85
CA LYS A 155 -11.48 -16.52 -9.78
C LYS A 155 -12.97 -16.73 -9.47
N ARG A 156 -13.81 -15.78 -9.89
CA ARG A 156 -15.27 -15.81 -9.76
C ARG A 156 -15.93 -15.19 -11.00
N ALA A 157 -17.24 -15.34 -11.13
CA ALA A 157 -18.01 -14.62 -12.16
C ALA A 157 -17.96 -13.11 -11.90
N LEU A 158 -17.46 -12.36 -12.88
CA LEU A 158 -17.34 -10.92 -12.89
C LEU A 158 -18.45 -10.32 -13.75
N ARG A 159 -19.03 -9.21 -13.32
CA ARG A 159 -20.09 -8.52 -14.08
C ARG A 159 -19.52 -7.32 -14.82
N GLN A 160 -20.07 -7.07 -16.00
CA GLN A 160 -19.86 -5.82 -16.73
C GLN A 160 -20.12 -4.62 -15.81
N GLY A 161 -19.22 -3.64 -15.84
CA GLY A 161 -19.28 -2.41 -15.06
C GLY A 161 -18.91 -2.55 -13.58
N SER A 162 -18.64 -3.76 -13.10
CA SER A 162 -18.11 -3.94 -11.74
C SER A 162 -16.65 -3.48 -11.67
N ALA A 163 -16.27 -2.87 -10.55
CA ALA A 163 -14.91 -2.44 -10.29
C ALA A 163 -13.96 -3.66 -10.25
N ALA A 164 -12.85 -3.57 -10.97
CA ALA A 164 -11.83 -4.59 -11.01
C ALA A 164 -11.05 -4.61 -9.69
N SER A 165 -10.73 -5.82 -9.22
CA SER A 165 -10.09 -6.06 -7.94
C SER A 165 -9.06 -7.17 -8.06
N LEU A 166 -7.89 -6.98 -7.43
CA LEU A 166 -6.84 -8.00 -7.37
C LEU A 166 -7.30 -9.29 -6.69
N ARG A 167 -8.33 -9.24 -5.85
CA ARG A 167 -8.88 -10.42 -5.14
C ARG A 167 -9.71 -11.32 -6.04
N ASP A 168 -10.19 -10.77 -7.15
CA ASP A 168 -11.08 -11.48 -8.06
C ASP A 168 -10.35 -12.18 -9.19
N VAL A 169 -9.04 -11.98 -9.28
CA VAL A 169 -8.18 -12.63 -10.26
C VAL A 169 -7.11 -13.49 -9.58
N SER A 170 -6.60 -14.48 -10.30
CA SER A 170 -5.48 -15.33 -9.90
C SER A 170 -4.61 -15.65 -11.09
N THR A 171 -3.37 -16.09 -10.84
CA THR A 171 -2.46 -16.54 -11.90
C THR A 171 -3.15 -17.61 -12.77
N PRO A 172 -3.10 -17.49 -14.10
CA PRO A 172 -3.79 -18.42 -14.98
C PRO A 172 -3.21 -19.83 -14.84
N LEU A 173 -4.07 -20.81 -14.55
CA LEU A 173 -3.70 -22.21 -14.64
C LEU A 173 -3.55 -22.56 -16.12
N VAL A 174 -2.31 -22.70 -16.57
CA VAL A 174 -2.00 -23.01 -17.97
C VAL A 174 -1.88 -24.52 -18.22
N ILE A 175 -1.72 -25.32 -17.15
CA ILE A 175 -1.62 -26.78 -17.21
C ILE A 175 -2.57 -27.38 -16.18
N LYS A 176 -3.36 -28.38 -16.59
CA LYS A 176 -4.24 -29.16 -15.70
C LYS A 176 -3.55 -30.47 -15.28
N ALA A 177 -4.02 -31.03 -14.17
CA ALA A 177 -3.58 -32.34 -13.74
C ALA A 177 -3.97 -33.40 -14.79
N GLY A 178 -2.97 -34.17 -15.25
CA GLY A 178 -3.14 -35.21 -16.26
C GLY A 178 -2.81 -34.78 -17.69
N ASP A 179 -2.56 -33.49 -17.96
CA ASP A 179 -2.19 -33.01 -19.29
C ASP A 179 -0.82 -33.55 -19.72
N ILE A 180 -0.65 -33.80 -21.03
CA ILE A 180 0.65 -34.12 -21.62
C ILE A 180 1.38 -32.81 -21.90
N VAL A 181 2.55 -32.64 -21.29
CA VAL A 181 3.38 -31.44 -21.36
C VAL A 181 4.77 -31.76 -21.90
N ALA A 182 5.34 -30.82 -22.65
CA ALA A 182 6.72 -30.89 -23.13
C ALA A 182 7.65 -30.33 -22.05
N VAL A 183 8.54 -31.18 -21.54
CA VAL A 183 9.58 -30.82 -20.57
C VAL A 183 10.87 -30.53 -21.34
N THR A 184 11.35 -29.29 -21.27
CA THR A 184 12.59 -28.86 -21.91
C THR A 184 13.68 -28.67 -20.87
N TYR A 185 14.77 -29.39 -21.00
CA TYR A 185 15.99 -29.18 -20.23
C TYR A 185 16.99 -28.43 -21.10
N GLU A 186 17.45 -27.27 -20.67
CA GLU A 186 18.46 -26.48 -21.39
C GLU A 186 19.64 -26.21 -20.47
N ASP A 187 20.83 -26.62 -20.90
CA ASP A 187 22.08 -26.30 -20.23
C ASP A 187 23.22 -26.13 -21.26
N ALA A 188 24.05 -25.10 -21.08
CA ALA A 188 25.22 -24.81 -21.91
C ALA A 188 25.02 -24.88 -23.46
N GLY A 189 23.83 -24.54 -23.96
CA GLY A 189 23.50 -24.56 -25.39
C GLY A 189 22.96 -25.88 -25.93
N VAL A 190 22.73 -26.88 -25.07
CA VAL A 190 22.05 -28.14 -25.41
C VAL A 190 20.63 -28.11 -24.85
N ALA A 191 19.63 -28.30 -25.72
CA ALA A 191 18.23 -28.42 -25.34
C ALA A 191 17.75 -29.85 -25.55
N LEU A 192 17.22 -30.47 -24.50
CA LEU A 192 16.59 -31.78 -24.54
C LEU A 192 15.08 -31.63 -24.29
N THR A 193 14.24 -32.10 -25.20
CA THR A 193 12.78 -32.07 -25.04
C THR A 193 12.24 -33.47 -24.84
N LEU A 194 11.45 -33.67 -23.79
CA LEU A 194 10.74 -34.92 -23.53
C LEU A 194 9.26 -34.66 -23.27
N GLN A 195 8.42 -35.67 -23.49
CA GLN A 195 7.00 -35.59 -23.13
C GLN A 195 6.77 -36.21 -21.74
N GLY A 196 5.93 -35.58 -20.94
CA GLY A 196 5.54 -36.07 -19.64
C GLY A 196 4.10 -35.72 -19.29
N LYS A 197 3.51 -36.46 -18.36
CA LYS A 197 2.17 -36.24 -17.84
C LYS A 197 2.24 -35.38 -16.58
N ALA A 198 1.57 -34.24 -16.57
CA ALA A 198 1.45 -33.38 -15.40
C ALA A 198 0.71 -34.10 -14.27
N MET A 199 1.27 -34.11 -13.06
CA MET A 199 0.63 -34.73 -11.90
C MET A 199 -0.28 -33.78 -11.12
N ALA A 200 -0.09 -32.48 -11.29
CA ALA A 200 -0.89 -31.43 -10.66
C ALA A 200 -1.24 -30.33 -11.68
N ALA A 201 -2.11 -29.41 -11.29
CA ALA A 201 -2.33 -28.21 -12.06
C ALA A 201 -1.31 -27.13 -11.66
N GLY A 202 -0.90 -26.29 -12.60
CA GLY A 202 0.11 -25.25 -12.36
C GLY A 202 -0.07 -24.03 -13.24
N ALA A 203 0.25 -22.86 -12.69
CA ALA A 203 0.35 -21.61 -13.43
C ALA A 203 1.79 -21.36 -13.90
N VAL A 204 1.97 -20.40 -14.81
CA VAL A 204 3.32 -20.01 -15.29
C VAL A 204 4.20 -19.60 -14.11
N GLY A 205 5.40 -20.17 -14.04
CA GLY A 205 6.39 -19.99 -12.98
C GLY A 205 6.22 -20.90 -11.77
N ASP A 206 5.15 -21.70 -11.69
CA ASP A 206 4.97 -22.67 -10.61
C ASP A 206 5.84 -23.93 -10.84
N SER A 207 6.29 -24.53 -9.75
CA SER A 207 6.92 -25.85 -9.77
C SER A 207 5.85 -26.92 -9.91
N LEU A 208 5.96 -27.75 -10.94
CA LEU A 208 5.03 -28.82 -11.29
C LEU A 208 5.77 -30.16 -11.39
N MET A 209 5.22 -31.17 -10.72
CA MET A 209 5.68 -32.55 -10.84
C MET A 209 5.13 -33.17 -12.13
N VAL A 210 6.03 -33.62 -13.00
CA VAL A 210 5.71 -34.22 -14.29
C VAL A 210 6.27 -35.64 -14.34
N GLN A 211 5.43 -36.62 -14.69
CA GLN A 211 5.85 -38.00 -14.90
C GLN A 211 6.23 -38.22 -16.37
N ASN A 212 7.47 -38.60 -16.65
CA ASN A 212 7.90 -38.97 -17.99
C ASN A 212 7.11 -40.20 -18.47
N THR A 213 6.48 -40.12 -19.64
CA THR A 213 5.62 -41.19 -20.18
C THR A 213 6.41 -42.44 -20.59
N ALA A 214 7.67 -42.30 -20.99
CA ALA A 214 8.55 -43.39 -21.41
C ALA A 214 9.23 -44.09 -20.22
N SER A 215 9.79 -43.33 -19.29
CA SER A 215 10.58 -43.88 -18.17
C SER A 215 9.82 -44.03 -16.86
N LYS A 216 8.59 -43.48 -16.77
CA LYS A 216 7.77 -43.39 -15.55
C LYS A 216 8.40 -42.61 -14.39
N LYS A 217 9.58 -42.02 -14.56
CA LYS A 217 10.24 -41.17 -13.55
C LYS A 217 9.48 -39.87 -13.36
N ILE A 218 9.40 -39.40 -12.11
CA ILE A 218 8.80 -38.12 -11.75
C ILE A 218 9.91 -37.07 -11.71
N ILE A 219 9.69 -35.95 -12.37
CA ILE A 219 10.66 -34.85 -12.50
C ILE A 219 9.99 -33.57 -12.01
N GLU A 220 10.69 -32.81 -11.16
CA GLU A 220 10.27 -31.46 -10.79
C GLU A 220 10.63 -30.50 -11.93
N THR A 221 9.62 -29.79 -12.43
CA THR A 221 9.75 -28.86 -13.56
C THR A 221 9.14 -27.52 -13.20
N VAL A 222 9.49 -26.44 -13.89
CA VAL A 222 8.84 -25.13 -13.74
C VAL A 222 8.02 -24.84 -15.00
N VAL A 223 6.77 -24.43 -14.82
CA VAL A 223 5.87 -24.12 -15.94
C VAL A 223 6.33 -22.85 -16.65
N THR A 224 6.58 -22.92 -17.96
CA THR A 224 6.99 -21.77 -18.77
C THR A 224 5.87 -21.23 -19.64
N GLY A 225 4.88 -22.06 -19.98
CA GLY A 225 3.74 -21.66 -20.79
C GLY A 225 2.73 -22.79 -20.95
N PRO A 226 1.72 -22.61 -21.82
CA PRO A 226 0.72 -23.64 -22.10
C PRO A 226 1.40 -24.93 -22.60
N GLY A 227 1.17 -26.04 -21.89
CA GLY A 227 1.73 -27.35 -22.25
C GLY A 227 3.26 -27.44 -22.23
N SER A 228 3.97 -26.45 -21.70
CA SER A 228 5.43 -26.37 -21.73
C SER A 228 6.01 -26.15 -20.33
N THR A 229 6.99 -26.96 -19.96
CA THR A 229 7.72 -26.84 -18.70
C THR A 229 9.23 -26.93 -18.93
N ALA A 230 10.00 -26.34 -18.03
CA ALA A 230 11.46 -26.33 -18.09
C ALA A 230 12.10 -26.97 -16.85
N VAL A 231 13.31 -27.52 -17.00
CA VAL A 231 14.11 -28.12 -15.93
C VAL A 231 15.54 -27.57 -15.98
N GLY A 232 16.24 -27.57 -14.85
CA GLY A 232 17.66 -27.18 -14.80
C GLY A 232 17.89 -25.70 -14.50
N PRO A 233 19.00 -25.10 -14.97
CA PRO A 233 19.39 -23.72 -14.65
C PRO A 233 18.32 -22.68 -15.03
N GLN A 234 17.60 -22.90 -16.14
CA GLN A 234 16.50 -22.04 -16.57
C GLN A 234 15.34 -22.04 -15.56
N ALA A 235 14.97 -23.21 -15.04
CA ALA A 235 13.96 -23.34 -14.00
C ALA A 235 14.40 -22.65 -12.69
N MET A 236 15.69 -22.72 -12.35
CA MET A 236 16.26 -22.03 -11.18
C MET A 236 16.18 -20.50 -11.33
N ARG A 237 16.42 -19.96 -12.53
CA ARG A 237 16.30 -18.51 -12.83
C ARG A 237 14.85 -18.02 -12.70
N LEU A 238 13.89 -18.78 -13.23
CA LEU A 238 12.46 -18.48 -13.09
C LEU A 238 11.98 -18.55 -11.63
N LYS A 239 12.55 -19.46 -10.83
CA LYS A 239 12.28 -19.54 -9.38
C LYS A 239 12.90 -18.37 -8.61
N ALA A 240 14.11 -17.94 -8.98
CA ALA A 240 14.81 -16.84 -8.34
C ALA A 240 14.10 -15.49 -8.53
N SER A 241 13.60 -15.20 -9.72
CA SER A 241 12.86 -13.94 -10.00
C SER A 241 11.58 -13.80 -9.18
N ARG A 242 10.91 -14.92 -8.87
CA ARG A 242 9.70 -14.92 -8.03
C ARG A 242 10.02 -14.72 -6.54
N ASN A 243 11.14 -15.25 -6.05
CA ASN A 243 11.53 -15.12 -4.65
C ASN A 243 12.01 -13.70 -4.29
N SER A 244 12.66 -12.99 -5.21
CA SER A 244 13.10 -11.60 -4.98
C SER A 244 11.91 -10.64 -4.78
N LEU A 245 10.79 -10.88 -5.46
CA LEU A 245 9.57 -10.06 -5.31
C LEU A 245 8.86 -10.27 -3.96
N ARG A 246 9.07 -11.41 -3.30
CA ARG A 246 8.50 -11.71 -1.97
C ARG A 246 9.30 -11.07 -0.83
N TYR A 247 10.60 -10.83 -1.02
CA TYR A 247 11.48 -10.27 0.02
C TYR A 247 11.49 -8.74 0.03
N ALA A 248 11.21 -8.08 -1.11
CA ALA A 248 11.11 -6.62 -1.20
C ALA A 248 9.83 -6.04 -0.56
N ALA A 249 8.92 -6.89 -0.08
CA ALA A 249 7.62 -6.51 0.47
C ALA A 249 7.53 -6.68 2.00
N ARG A 250 8.66 -6.72 2.72
CA ARG A 250 8.69 -6.84 4.18
C ARG A 250 9.36 -5.65 4.84
#